data_AF-A0A6G2XEQ5-F1
#
_entry.id   AF-A0A6G2XEQ5-F1
#
_cell.length_a   1.000
_cell.length_b   1.000
_cell.length_c   1.000
_cell.angle_alpha   90.00
_cell.angle_beta   90.00
_cell.angle_gamma   90.00
#
_symmetry.space_group_name_H-M   'P 1'
#
loop_
_entity.id
_entity.type
_entity.pdbx_description
1 polymer ?
#
loop_
_entity_poly.entity_id
_entity_poly.type
_entity_poly.pdbx_seq_one_letter_code
_entity_poly.pdbx_strand_id
1 'polypeptide(L)'
;MVARLAPGPRPRALLLAVRHPTDPAARVDLGLDRLRHADLPAGAAAAPAVAVPAVGEAPLHLLRRRVHQAVSGGRPVLASARGGAGDGDRLRRNGLATAAALLGELHAAAADRTRDAFGRLLPADPDRFARAWLAAAVYTETVERALCADGWGAPAPQVSAARA
;
A
#
# COMPACT_ATOMS: atom_id res chain seq x y z
N MET A 1 -20.24 9.83 -16.45
CA MET A 1 -19.20 10.57 -15.68
C MET A 1 -17.86 10.04 -16.12
N VAL A 2 -16.89 10.90 -16.35
CA VAL A 2 -15.51 10.54 -16.68
C VAL A 2 -14.62 11.17 -15.61
N ALA A 3 -13.66 10.41 -15.09
CA ALA A 3 -12.71 10.88 -14.09
C ALA A 3 -11.33 10.29 -14.37
N ARG A 4 -10.28 11.03 -14.01
CA ARG A 4 -8.89 10.51 -13.99
C ARG A 4 -8.47 10.21 -12.56
N LEU A 5 -7.74 9.13 -12.38
CA LEU A 5 -7.05 8.90 -11.11
C LEU A 5 -5.95 9.96 -10.95
N ALA A 6 -5.91 10.61 -9.79
CA ALA A 6 -4.89 11.59 -9.48
C ALA A 6 -3.94 11.02 -8.41
N PRO A 7 -2.62 11.00 -8.65
CA PRO A 7 -1.67 10.49 -7.67
C PRO A 7 -1.74 11.32 -6.38
N GLY A 8 -1.70 10.66 -5.23
CA GLY A 8 -1.77 11.31 -3.93
C GLY A 8 -1.69 10.30 -2.77
N PRO A 9 -1.55 10.77 -1.53
CA PRO A 9 -1.43 9.90 -0.35
C PRO A 9 -2.73 9.15 0.00
N ARG A 10 -3.85 9.59 -0.56
CA ARG A 10 -5.13 8.86 -0.57
C ARG A 10 -5.57 8.66 -2.00
N PRO A 11 -6.27 7.55 -2.27
CA PRO A 11 -6.73 7.29 -3.60
C PRO A 11 -7.84 8.30 -3.92
N ARG A 12 -7.66 9.05 -5.01
CA ARG A 12 -8.52 10.18 -5.38
C ARG A 12 -8.74 10.20 -6.89
N ALA A 13 -9.95 10.53 -7.29
CA ALA A 13 -10.32 10.72 -8.68
C ALA A 13 -10.62 12.19 -8.92
N LEU A 14 -9.96 12.79 -9.91
CA LEU A 14 -10.36 14.08 -10.43
C LEU A 14 -11.42 13.86 -11.50
N LEU A 15 -12.61 14.37 -11.20
CA LEU A 15 -13.72 14.43 -12.13
C LEU A 15 -13.34 15.28 -13.35
N LEU A 16 -13.45 14.67 -14.54
CA LEU A 16 -13.17 15.32 -15.83
C LEU A 16 -14.45 15.74 -16.52
N ALA A 17 -15.48 14.90 -16.50
CA ALA A 17 -16.77 15.26 -17.08
C ALA A 17 -17.92 14.68 -16.27
N VAL A 18 -18.92 15.52 -15.99
CA VAL A 18 -20.14 15.12 -15.29
C VAL A 18 -21.36 15.45 -16.13
N ARG A 19 -22.47 14.78 -15.84
CA ARG A 19 -23.79 15.21 -16.30
C ARG A 19 -24.14 16.50 -15.56
N HIS A 20 -24.72 17.48 -16.25
CA HIS A 20 -25.15 18.70 -15.58
C HIS A 20 -26.20 18.32 -14.52
N PRO A 21 -26.05 18.78 -13.27
CA PRO A 21 -26.90 18.27 -12.19
C PRO A 21 -28.36 18.75 -12.30
N THR A 22 -28.62 19.85 -13.02
CA THR A 22 -29.99 20.31 -13.34
C THR A 22 -30.43 20.03 -14.80
N ASP A 23 -29.52 19.59 -15.68
CA ASP A 23 -29.85 19.21 -17.06
C ASP A 23 -29.28 17.81 -17.40
N PRO A 24 -30.15 16.78 -17.47
CA PRO A 24 -29.73 15.44 -17.79
C PRO A 24 -29.17 15.28 -19.23
N ALA A 25 -29.49 16.15 -20.18
CA ALA A 25 -28.95 16.06 -21.54
C ALA A 25 -27.52 16.65 -21.60
N ALA A 26 -27.26 17.71 -20.84
CA ALA A 26 -25.96 18.37 -20.83
C ALA A 26 -24.85 17.58 -20.13
N ARG A 27 -23.61 17.83 -20.58
CA ARG A 27 -22.36 17.37 -19.97
C ARG A 27 -21.47 18.59 -19.74
N VAL A 28 -20.80 18.63 -18.60
CA VAL A 28 -19.86 19.69 -18.22
C VAL A 28 -18.46 19.09 -18.16
N ASP A 29 -17.50 19.69 -18.86
CA ASP A 29 -16.09 19.30 -18.78
C ASP A 29 -15.43 20.05 -17.63
N LEU A 30 -15.29 19.40 -16.48
CA LEU A 30 -14.69 19.98 -15.28
C LEU A 30 -13.17 20.20 -15.38
N GLY A 31 -12.55 19.79 -16.49
CA GLY A 31 -11.19 20.17 -16.84
C GLY A 31 -11.08 21.58 -17.44
N LEU A 32 -12.18 22.10 -17.99
CA LEU A 32 -12.23 23.39 -18.69
C LEU A 32 -13.27 24.35 -18.08
N ASP A 33 -14.42 23.82 -17.71
CA ASP A 33 -15.57 24.54 -17.19
C ASP A 33 -15.62 24.49 -15.66
N ARG A 34 -15.92 25.64 -15.04
CA ARG A 34 -16.19 25.71 -13.60
C ARG A 34 -17.68 25.71 -13.35
N LEU A 35 -18.14 24.73 -12.57
CA LEU A 35 -19.49 24.79 -11.99
C LEU A 35 -19.64 26.04 -11.13
N ARG A 36 -20.66 26.82 -11.44
CA ARG A 36 -21.11 27.96 -10.67
C ARG A 36 -22.20 27.53 -9.69
N HIS A 37 -22.46 28.37 -8.71
CA HIS A 37 -23.53 28.12 -7.75
C HIS A 37 -24.91 27.98 -8.43
N ALA A 38 -25.14 28.71 -9.52
CA ALA A 38 -26.38 28.65 -10.31
C ALA A 38 -26.58 27.30 -11.03
N ASP A 39 -25.51 26.54 -11.25
CA ASP A 39 -25.56 25.24 -11.92
C ASP A 39 -26.00 24.12 -10.97
N LEU A 40 -26.02 24.39 -9.67
CA LEU A 40 -26.37 23.42 -8.64
C LEU A 40 -27.88 23.47 -8.32
N PRO A 41 -28.51 22.33 -8.02
CA PRO A 41 -29.91 22.31 -7.59
C PRO A 41 -30.10 23.13 -6.29
N ALA A 42 -31.22 23.83 -6.20
CA ALA A 42 -31.57 24.63 -5.04
C ALA A 42 -31.55 23.76 -3.77
N GLY A 43 -30.81 24.19 -2.75
CA GLY A 43 -30.61 23.42 -1.51
C GLY A 43 -29.36 22.54 -1.47
N ALA A 44 -28.52 22.55 -2.52
CA ALA A 44 -27.19 21.93 -2.48
C ALA A 44 -26.30 22.65 -1.46
N ALA A 45 -26.28 22.18 -0.21
CA ALA A 45 -25.35 22.64 0.81
C ALA A 45 -23.93 22.18 0.43
N ALA A 46 -22.96 23.10 0.46
CA ALA A 46 -21.56 22.72 0.37
C ALA A 46 -21.25 21.76 1.52
N ALA A 47 -20.80 20.55 1.20
CA ALA A 47 -20.30 19.64 2.22
C ALA A 47 -19.17 20.38 2.97
N PRO A 48 -19.16 20.36 4.32
CA PRO A 48 -18.10 21.02 5.08
C PRO A 48 -16.76 20.49 4.58
N ALA A 49 -15.82 21.40 4.31
CA ALA A 49 -14.49 21.03 3.88
C ALA A 49 -13.86 20.15 4.97
N VAL A 50 -13.84 18.84 4.72
CA VAL A 50 -13.18 17.89 5.61
C VAL A 50 -11.70 18.20 5.49
N ALA A 51 -11.12 18.79 6.53
CA ALA A 51 -9.68 18.95 6.66
C ALA A 51 -9.08 17.55 6.55
N VAL A 52 -8.48 17.25 5.40
CA VAL A 52 -7.81 15.97 5.18
C VAL A 52 -6.55 16.02 6.04
N PRO A 53 -6.45 15.24 7.13
CA PRO A 53 -5.22 15.21 7.90
C PRO A 53 -4.09 14.81 6.95
N ALA A 54 -2.95 15.48 7.06
CA ALA A 54 -1.75 15.13 6.31
C ALA A 54 -1.39 13.68 6.66
N VAL A 55 -1.75 12.76 5.77
CA VAL A 55 -1.41 11.35 5.94
C VAL A 55 0.09 11.28 5.70
N GLY A 56 0.86 11.18 6.79
CA GLY A 56 2.26 10.79 6.70
C GLY A 56 2.34 9.51 5.88
N GLU A 57 3.31 9.44 4.97
CA GLU A 57 3.43 8.32 4.05
C GLU A 57 3.41 7.00 4.83
N ALA A 58 2.40 6.17 4.57
CA ALA A 58 2.20 4.94 5.32
C ALA A 58 3.50 4.11 5.24
N PRO A 59 4.06 3.64 6.36
CA PRO A 59 5.39 3.01 6.39
C PRO A 59 5.49 1.70 5.62
N LEU A 60 4.40 1.24 4.99
CA LEU A 60 4.36 0.12 4.06
C LEU A 60 5.31 0.28 2.87
N HIS A 61 5.60 1.52 2.44
CA HIS A 61 6.61 1.77 1.40
C HIS A 61 7.99 1.21 1.78
N LEU A 62 8.31 1.11 3.07
CA LEU A 62 9.55 0.50 3.57
C LEU A 62 9.57 -1.00 3.26
N LEU A 63 8.48 -1.71 3.56
CA LEU A 63 8.37 -3.14 3.26
C LEU A 63 8.39 -3.38 1.74
N ARG A 64 7.61 -2.61 0.97
CA ARG A 64 7.55 -2.68 -0.50
C ARG A 64 8.92 -2.49 -1.15
N ARG A 65 9.69 -1.49 -0.70
CA ARG A 65 11.04 -1.23 -1.19
C ARG A 65 11.96 -2.42 -0.96
N ARG A 66 11.86 -3.10 0.19
CA ARG A 66 12.70 -4.26 0.52
C ARG A 66 12.32 -5.51 -0.26
N VAL A 67 11.02 -5.75 -0.46
CA VAL A 67 10.53 -6.82 -1.34
C VAL A 67 11.04 -6.65 -2.77
N HIS A 68 11.00 -5.42 -3.31
CA HIS A 68 11.50 -5.12 -4.65
C HIS A 68 13.03 -5.25 -4.74
N GLN A 69 13.75 -4.74 -3.73
CA GLN A 69 15.21 -4.89 -3.65
C GLN A 69 15.66 -6.35 -3.62
N ALA A 70 14.88 -7.26 -3.02
CA ALA A 70 15.17 -8.69 -3.03
C ALA A 70 15.21 -9.27 -4.45
N VAL A 71 14.31 -8.81 -5.32
CA VAL A 71 14.21 -9.27 -6.72
C VAL A 71 15.32 -8.67 -7.57
N SER A 72 15.57 -7.37 -7.42
CA SER A 72 16.56 -6.67 -8.26
C SER A 72 18.01 -6.89 -7.81
N GLY A 73 18.26 -7.02 -6.51
CA GLY A 73 19.61 -7.09 -5.92
C GLY A 73 19.97 -8.46 -5.32
N GLY A 74 19.00 -9.35 -5.18
CA GLY A 74 19.20 -10.68 -4.61
C GLY A 74 19.51 -10.68 -3.11
N ARG A 75 19.74 -11.89 -2.59
CA ARG A 75 20.02 -12.16 -1.17
C ARG A 75 21.22 -11.36 -0.59
N PRO A 76 22.36 -11.19 -1.29
CA PRO A 76 23.52 -10.48 -0.74
C PRO A 76 23.27 -8.98 -0.45
N VAL A 77 22.41 -8.33 -1.25
CA VAL A 77 22.06 -6.91 -1.05
C VAL A 77 21.20 -6.73 0.20
N LEU A 78 20.31 -7.67 0.50
CA LEU A 78 19.53 -7.65 1.74
C LEU A 78 20.37 -8.00 2.97
N ALA A 79 21.28 -8.98 2.85
CA ALA A 79 22.15 -9.41 3.95
C ALA A 79 23.15 -8.33 4.41
N SER A 80 23.53 -7.44 3.50
CA SER A 80 24.47 -6.33 3.75
C SER A 80 23.77 -5.01 4.13
N ALA A 81 22.44 -4.94 3.97
CA ALA A 81 21.65 -3.75 4.26
C ALA A 81 21.52 -3.49 5.78
N ARG A 82 22.61 -3.06 6.42
CA ARG A 82 22.61 -2.50 7.79
C ARG A 82 21.62 -1.35 8.00
N GLY A 83 21.13 -0.73 6.92
CA GLY A 83 20.14 0.36 6.96
C GLY A 83 18.71 -0.05 7.33
N GLY A 84 18.41 -1.33 7.60
CA GLY A 84 17.06 -1.80 8.01
C GLY A 84 16.78 -1.79 9.52
N ALA A 85 17.78 -1.48 10.35
CA ALA A 85 17.73 -1.66 11.81
C ALA A 85 16.63 -0.84 12.54
N GLY A 86 15.98 0.12 11.88
CA GLY A 86 14.85 0.88 12.44
C GLY A 86 13.51 0.67 11.72
N ASP A 87 13.50 -0.07 10.59
CA ASP A 87 12.29 -0.21 9.76
C ASP A 87 11.24 -1.07 10.49
N GLY A 88 11.66 -2.14 11.17
CA GLY A 88 10.77 -2.97 12.00
C GLY A 88 10.13 -2.19 13.15
N ASP A 89 10.90 -1.37 13.86
CA ASP A 89 10.37 -0.55 14.96
C ASP A 89 9.39 0.52 14.48
N ARG A 90 9.68 1.14 13.32
CA ARG A 90 8.76 2.09 12.66
C ARG A 90 7.45 1.41 12.30
N LEU A 91 7.48 0.20 11.76
CA LEU A 91 6.28 -0.57 11.44
C LEU A 91 5.46 -0.90 12.70
N ARG A 92 6.11 -1.36 13.79
CA ARG A 92 5.41 -1.62 15.07
C ARG A 92 4.75 -0.38 15.65
N ARG A 93 5.44 0.78 15.64
CA ARG A 93 4.87 2.05 16.13
C ARG A 93 3.63 2.51 15.35
N ASN A 94 3.45 2.03 14.11
CA ASN A 94 2.29 2.33 13.29
C ASN A 94 1.24 1.18 13.28
N GLY A 95 1.32 0.26 14.24
CA GLY A 95 0.37 -0.86 14.37
C GLY A 95 0.60 -2.01 13.38
N LEU A 96 1.66 -1.96 12.56
CA LEU A 96 1.96 -2.97 11.54
C LEU A 96 2.91 -4.04 12.08
N ALA A 97 2.52 -4.71 13.16
CA ALA A 97 3.36 -5.72 13.83
C ALA A 97 3.68 -6.92 12.91
N THR A 98 2.71 -7.40 12.13
CA THR A 98 2.91 -8.49 11.17
C THR A 98 3.91 -8.10 10.07
N ALA A 99 3.80 -6.88 9.54
CA ALA A 99 4.77 -6.34 8.58
C ALA A 99 6.20 -6.34 9.14
N ALA A 100 6.35 -5.94 10.41
CA ALA A 100 7.64 -5.93 11.09
C ALA A 100 8.22 -7.34 11.27
N ALA A 101 7.39 -8.33 11.61
CA ALA A 101 7.81 -9.72 11.74
C ALA A 101 8.27 -10.32 10.40
N LEU A 102 7.50 -10.10 9.34
CA LEU A 102 7.86 -10.53 7.98
C LEU A 102 9.16 -9.89 7.49
N LEU A 103 9.34 -8.60 7.79
CA LEU A 103 10.59 -7.90 7.47
C LEU A 103 11.78 -8.49 8.24
N GLY A 104 11.59 -8.82 9.52
CA GLY A 104 12.61 -9.47 10.34
C GLY A 104 13.01 -10.83 9.79
N GLU A 105 12.03 -11.68 9.45
CA GLU A 105 12.30 -13.02 8.90
C GLU A 105 12.97 -12.95 7.53
N LEU A 106 12.57 -12.01 6.66
CA LEU A 106 13.24 -11.81 5.37
C LEU A 106 14.73 -11.43 5.55
N HIS A 107 15.05 -10.55 6.50
CA HIS A 107 16.44 -10.22 6.80
C HIS A 107 17.19 -11.40 7.44
N ALA A 108 16.56 -12.14 8.34
CA ALA A 108 17.16 -13.31 8.98
C ALA A 108 17.46 -14.42 7.96
N ALA A 109 16.53 -14.70 7.05
CA ALA A 109 16.72 -15.64 5.95
C ALA A 109 17.78 -15.16 4.94
N ALA A 110 17.91 -13.85 4.74
CA ALA A 110 18.96 -13.29 3.89
C ALA A 110 20.36 -13.38 4.52
N ALA A 111 20.43 -13.15 5.84
CA ALA A 111 21.67 -13.15 6.60
C ALA A 111 22.12 -14.55 7.05
N ASP A 112 21.31 -15.58 6.80
CA ASP A 112 21.59 -16.95 7.20
C ASP A 112 22.95 -17.42 6.64
N ARG A 113 23.85 -17.74 7.57
CA ARG A 113 25.22 -18.19 7.32
C ARG A 113 25.56 -19.21 8.38
N THR A 114 25.02 -20.42 8.22
CA THR A 114 25.34 -21.55 9.10
C THR A 114 26.75 -22.05 8.80
N ARG A 115 27.46 -22.54 9.83
CA ARG A 115 28.79 -23.13 9.70
C ARG A 115 28.78 -24.56 10.19
N ASP A 116 29.55 -25.42 9.53
CA ASP A 116 29.75 -26.80 9.99
C ASP A 116 30.67 -26.84 11.21
N ALA A 117 30.87 -28.03 11.79
CA ALA A 117 31.77 -28.22 12.94
C ALA A 117 33.24 -27.84 12.63
N PHE A 118 33.60 -27.72 11.35
CA PHE A 118 34.92 -27.31 10.88
C PHE A 118 34.99 -25.80 10.55
N GLY A 119 33.92 -25.05 10.81
CA GLY A 119 33.84 -23.62 10.56
C GLY A 119 33.58 -23.21 9.10
N ARG A 120 33.36 -24.17 8.18
CA ARG A 120 33.04 -23.91 6.78
C ARG A 120 31.59 -23.47 6.65
N LEU A 121 31.32 -22.53 5.74
CA LEU A 121 29.95 -22.07 5.50
C LEU A 121 29.14 -23.16 4.82
N LEU A 122 27.97 -23.49 5.38
CA LEU A 122 26.98 -24.32 4.70
C LEU A 122 26.28 -23.51 3.61
N PRO A 123 25.77 -24.18 2.55
CA PRO A 123 24.85 -23.58 1.62
C PRO A 123 23.63 -23.06 2.38
N ALA A 124 23.34 -21.77 2.22
CA ALA A 124 22.17 -21.18 2.87
C ALA A 124 20.87 -21.64 2.19
N ASP A 125 19.85 -21.91 3.00
CA ASP A 125 18.54 -22.44 2.59
C ASP A 125 17.82 -21.47 1.62
N PRO A 126 17.75 -21.80 0.31
CA PRO A 126 17.11 -20.94 -0.68
C PRO A 126 15.59 -20.95 -0.54
N ASP A 127 15.00 -22.04 -0.07
CA ASP A 127 13.56 -22.21 0.04
C ASP A 127 13.02 -21.38 1.22
N ARG A 128 13.76 -21.34 2.33
CA ARG A 128 13.42 -20.45 3.46
C ARG A 128 13.40 -18.99 3.02
N PHE A 129 14.42 -18.56 2.27
CA PHE A 129 14.48 -17.20 1.75
C PHE A 129 13.33 -16.92 0.78
N ALA A 130 13.03 -17.84 -0.15
CA ALA A 130 11.93 -17.71 -1.08
C ALA A 130 10.56 -17.61 -0.37
N ARG A 131 10.32 -18.45 0.65
CA ARG A 131 9.10 -18.39 1.47
C ARG A 131 8.98 -17.07 2.23
N ALA A 132 10.06 -16.61 2.86
CA ALA A 132 10.07 -15.34 3.59
C ALA A 132 9.79 -14.15 2.66
N TRP A 133 10.38 -14.16 1.45
CA TRP A 133 10.12 -13.15 0.43
C TRP A 133 8.66 -13.18 -0.06
N LEU A 134 8.14 -14.38 -0.39
CA LEU A 134 6.77 -14.53 -0.89
C LEU A 134 5.75 -14.09 0.16
N ALA A 135 5.93 -14.48 1.42
CA ALA A 135 5.07 -14.06 2.52
C ALA A 135 5.04 -12.53 2.68
N ALA A 136 6.20 -11.88 2.61
CA ALA A 136 6.31 -10.42 2.65
C ALA A 136 5.62 -9.75 1.44
N ALA A 137 5.78 -10.31 0.24
CA ALA A 137 5.16 -9.79 -0.99
C ALA A 137 3.62 -9.88 -0.93
N VAL A 138 3.08 -11.06 -0.62
CA VAL A 138 1.63 -11.30 -0.54
C VAL A 138 0.99 -10.46 0.56
N TYR A 139 1.63 -10.35 1.72
CA TYR A 139 1.15 -9.48 2.79
C TYR A 139 1.08 -8.02 2.35
N THR A 140 2.14 -7.51 1.71
CA THR A 140 2.19 -6.12 1.25
C THR A 140 1.06 -5.84 0.25
N GLU A 141 0.89 -6.70 -0.75
CA GLU A 141 -0.18 -6.56 -1.75
C GLU A 141 -1.58 -6.59 -1.10
N THR A 142 -1.79 -7.51 -0.16
CA THR A 142 -3.08 -7.67 0.53
C THR A 142 -3.42 -6.45 1.37
N VAL A 143 -2.46 -5.93 2.13
CA VAL A 143 -2.66 -4.75 2.97
C VAL A 143 -2.84 -3.49 2.12
N GLU A 144 -2.06 -3.30 1.06
CA GLU A 144 -2.25 -2.18 0.13
C GLU A 144 -3.64 -2.21 -0.50
N ARG A 145 -4.12 -3.39 -0.92
CA ARG A 145 -5.47 -3.56 -1.46
C ARG A 145 -6.53 -3.25 -0.41
N ALA A 146 -6.39 -3.73 0.82
CA ALA A 146 -7.33 -3.49 1.91
C ALA A 146 -7.39 -2.00 2.31
N LEU A 147 -6.23 -1.34 2.46
CA LEU A 147 -6.16 0.09 2.76
C LEU A 147 -6.70 0.96 1.61
N CYS A 148 -6.46 0.55 0.36
CA CYS A 148 -7.08 1.20 -0.79
C CYS A 148 -8.61 1.06 -0.72
N ALA A 149 -9.13 -0.15 -0.49
CA ALA A 149 -10.57 -0.40 -0.40
C ALA A 149 -11.22 0.41 0.72
N ASP A 150 -10.61 0.44 1.90
CA ASP A 150 -11.06 1.25 3.05
C ASP A 150 -11.05 2.75 2.72
N GLY A 151 -9.99 3.24 2.07
CA GLY A 151 -9.90 4.64 1.63
C GLY A 151 -10.95 5.04 0.59
N TRP A 152 -11.48 4.08 -0.18
CA TRP A 152 -12.59 4.28 -1.12
C TRP A 152 -13.96 4.06 -0.48
N GLY A 153 -14.04 3.63 0.78
CA GLY A 153 -15.30 3.25 1.44
C GLY A 153 -15.93 1.98 0.86
N ALA A 154 -15.15 1.13 0.19
CA ALA A 154 -15.65 -0.15 -0.28
C ALA A 154 -15.87 -1.08 0.92
N PRO A 155 -16.99 -1.83 0.98
CA PRO A 155 -17.21 -2.79 2.06
C PRO A 155 -16.07 -3.81 2.06
N ALA A 156 -15.52 -4.08 3.24
CA ALA A 156 -14.44 -5.04 3.41
C ALA A 156 -14.83 -6.40 2.78
N PRO A 157 -13.94 -7.05 2.01
CA PRO A 157 -14.22 -8.34 1.43
C PRO A 157 -14.54 -9.33 2.56
N GLN A 158 -15.76 -9.86 2.54
CA GLN A 158 -16.19 -10.86 3.50
C GLN A 158 -15.41 -12.14 3.21
N VAL A 159 -14.43 -12.46 4.06
CA VAL A 159 -13.77 -13.77 4.01
C VAL A 159 -14.79 -14.78 4.50
N SER A 160 -15.49 -15.41 3.55
CA SER A 160 -16.35 -16.54 3.84
C SER A 160 -15.46 -17.69 4.30
N ALA A 161 -15.40 -17.89 5.62
CA ALA A 161 -14.86 -19.11 6.19
C ALA A 161 -15.79 -20.25 5.76
N ALA A 162 -15.35 -21.02 4.77
CA ALA A 162 -15.97 -22.30 4.44
C ALA A 162 -15.98 -23.15 5.71
N ARG A 163 -17.17 -23.35 6.27
CA ARG A 163 -17.41 -24.22 7.42
C ARG A 163 -17.52 -25.66 6.93
N ALA A 164 -16.75 -26.52 7.60
CA ALA A 164 -16.76 -27.98 7.65
C ALA A 164 -16.17 -28.71 6.44
#